data_AF-A0A8J7XH69-F1
#
_entry.id   AF-A0A8J7XH69-F1
#
_cell.length_a   1.000
_cell.length_b   1.000
_cell.length_c   1.000
_cell.angle_alpha   90.00
_cell.angle_beta   90.00
_cell.angle_gamma   90.00
#
_symmetry.space_group_name_H-M   'P 1'
#
loop_
_entity.id
_entity.type
_entity.pdbx_description
1 polymer ?
#
loop_
_entity_poly.entity_id
_entity_poly.type
_entity_poly.pdbx_seq_one_letter_code
_entity_poly.pdbx_strand_id
1 'polypeptide(L)'
;MRIFPIIAIILLAVSSSVWALEDGRIGVLYVGCITRSPPFWTMRTDPLFSISFVQATTRDWGAWGPIQQVDESGEATRRMVRLYMPRTYKQYSENYDVLVIANANRHAVGGNNIEMLARGVREAGIGFVMGGGWETFGGNADRPPWGDSAIGELLPTEDVLQAYIEWGSLIIDEEEHEFIRSLPWHEKPEFMMVYWHNQVTLKPGAQLLAHVESSFGFGTNDPGMVTWEIPGGSRVFAITAEIHRACMAEEIGEYWEYCLDLGSNLVIYLDKRPVPQDLALVHAVREKIFEIYTRRGIVVGLISFLDAFGANTMQIETDLDEVDQAIKLATPLYLQLQWEESLEAFRKVGEMMREIESGAMRFKDRALLWVYFIEWLAVTGTALIAGVILWSIMVRRRLYREVKRTKFR
;
A
#
# COMPACT_ATOMS: atom_id res chain seq x y z
N MET A 1 -2.08 63.21 -15.90
CA MET A 1 -2.12 61.87 -16.50
C MET A 1 -0.72 61.25 -16.41
N ARG A 2 -0.49 60.35 -15.44
CA ARG A 2 0.75 59.60 -15.29
C ARG A 2 0.44 58.14 -15.63
N ILE A 3 1.10 57.61 -16.66
CA ILE A 3 1.00 56.22 -17.11
C ILE A 3 2.06 55.44 -16.33
N PHE A 4 1.64 54.50 -15.49
CA PHE A 4 2.52 53.49 -14.87
C PHE A 4 2.58 52.26 -15.78
N PRO A 5 3.75 51.70 -16.08
CA PRO A 5 3.84 50.39 -16.72
C PRO A 5 3.73 49.29 -15.66
N ILE A 6 2.72 48.44 -15.80
CA ILE A 6 2.62 47.18 -15.06
C ILE A 6 3.66 46.23 -15.66
N ILE A 7 4.75 46.03 -14.94
CA ILE A 7 5.73 44.97 -15.22
C ILE A 7 5.09 43.66 -14.75
N ALA A 8 4.63 42.85 -15.70
CA ALA A 8 4.25 41.46 -15.45
C ALA A 8 5.51 40.66 -15.14
N ILE A 9 5.73 40.35 -13.87
CA ILE A 9 6.73 39.37 -13.43
C ILE A 9 6.18 37.99 -13.83
N ILE A 10 6.66 37.47 -14.94
CA ILE A 10 6.53 36.05 -15.27
C ILE A 10 7.45 35.30 -14.30
N LEU A 11 6.86 34.76 -13.24
CA LEU A 11 7.49 33.72 -12.42
C LEU A 11 7.72 32.51 -13.33
N LEU A 12 8.91 32.43 -13.91
CA LEU A 12 9.48 31.18 -14.37
C LEU A 12 9.65 30.29 -13.14
N ALA A 13 8.59 29.57 -12.78
CA ALA A 13 8.73 28.38 -11.97
C ALA A 13 9.69 27.47 -12.74
N VAL A 14 10.93 27.40 -12.26
CA VAL A 14 11.85 26.35 -12.65
C VAL A 14 11.11 25.06 -12.34
N SER A 15 10.61 24.39 -13.37
CA SER A 15 10.12 23.03 -13.25
C SER A 15 11.35 22.22 -12.84
N SER A 16 11.54 22.03 -11.53
CA SER A 16 12.22 20.83 -11.06
C SER A 16 11.46 19.70 -11.70
N SER A 17 12.02 19.12 -12.76
CA SER A 17 11.49 17.96 -13.44
C SER A 17 11.32 16.90 -12.36
N VAL A 18 10.10 16.76 -11.85
CA VAL A 18 9.72 15.75 -10.87
C VAL A 18 9.80 14.45 -11.66
N TRP A 19 10.77 13.62 -11.28
CA TRP A 19 10.97 12.30 -11.83
C TRP A 19 9.87 11.43 -11.23
N ALA A 20 8.69 11.51 -11.85
CA ALA A 20 7.57 10.62 -11.60
C ALA A 20 7.45 9.70 -12.80
N LEU A 21 6.81 8.56 -12.62
CA LEU A 21 6.27 7.79 -13.75
C LEU A 21 5.43 8.71 -14.64
N GLU A 22 5.27 8.35 -15.92
CA GLU A 22 4.50 9.16 -16.89
C GLU A 22 3.07 9.47 -16.42
N ASP A 23 2.52 8.66 -15.52
CA ASP A 23 1.19 8.83 -14.93
C ASP A 23 1.17 9.65 -13.62
N GLY A 24 2.32 10.15 -13.14
CA GLY A 24 2.46 10.98 -11.94
C GLY A 24 2.72 10.22 -10.64
N ARG A 25 2.66 8.88 -10.65
CA ARG A 25 2.95 8.05 -9.48
C ARG A 25 4.44 7.99 -9.16
N ILE A 26 4.77 7.61 -7.93
CA ILE A 26 6.14 7.30 -7.50
C ILE A 26 6.38 5.81 -7.71
N GLY A 27 7.31 5.47 -8.61
CA GLY A 27 7.75 4.10 -8.85
C GLY A 27 8.70 3.62 -7.74
N VAL A 28 8.34 2.53 -7.05
CA VAL A 28 9.15 1.98 -5.96
C VAL A 28 9.59 0.57 -6.30
N LEU A 29 10.90 0.33 -6.31
CA LEU A 29 11.47 -1.01 -6.38
C LEU A 29 11.84 -1.45 -4.97
N TYR A 30 11.05 -2.35 -4.40
CA TYR A 30 11.33 -2.98 -3.13
C TYR A 30 12.09 -4.29 -3.33
N VAL A 31 13.28 -4.43 -2.74
CA VAL A 31 14.12 -5.62 -2.80
C VAL A 31 14.38 -6.10 -1.38
N GLY A 32 13.87 -7.26 -1.00
CA GLY A 32 13.98 -7.68 0.41
C GLY A 32 12.99 -8.72 0.90
N CYS A 33 12.64 -8.60 2.17
CA CYS A 33 11.69 -9.44 2.88
C CYS A 33 10.33 -8.75 2.99
N ILE A 34 9.40 -9.09 2.07
CA ILE A 34 8.08 -8.44 1.97
C ILE A 34 7.28 -8.58 3.27
N THR A 35 7.35 -9.73 3.94
CA THR A 35 6.63 -10.03 5.18
C THR A 35 7.06 -9.16 6.35
N ARG A 36 8.32 -8.70 6.35
CA ARG A 36 8.92 -7.81 7.36
C ARG A 36 8.92 -6.35 6.92
N SER A 37 8.06 -5.98 5.98
CA SER A 37 7.86 -4.60 5.52
C SER A 37 6.39 -4.23 5.31
N PRO A 38 5.56 -4.31 6.37
CA PRO A 38 4.16 -3.88 6.37
C PRO A 38 3.89 -2.52 5.72
N PRO A 39 4.66 -1.44 5.97
CA PRO A 39 4.31 -0.14 5.40
C PRO A 39 4.36 -0.17 3.87
N PHE A 40 5.42 -0.74 3.30
CA PHE A 40 5.57 -0.89 1.85
C PHE A 40 4.53 -1.84 1.25
N TRP A 41 4.13 -2.89 1.99
CA TRP A 41 3.04 -3.77 1.53
C TRP A 41 1.70 -3.04 1.47
N THR A 42 1.37 -2.26 2.49
CA THR A 42 0.12 -1.49 2.57
C THR A 42 0.10 -0.36 1.55
N MET A 43 1.24 0.27 1.24
CA MET A 43 1.33 1.32 0.22
C MET A 43 0.85 0.89 -1.18
N ARG A 44 0.71 -0.42 -1.45
CA ARG A 44 0.10 -0.91 -2.71
C ARG A 44 -1.36 -0.47 -2.91
N THR A 45 -2.06 -0.15 -1.82
CA THR A 45 -3.44 0.33 -1.89
C THR A 45 -3.53 1.84 -2.05
N ASP A 46 -2.43 2.56 -1.85
CA ASP A 46 -2.35 4.00 -2.01
C ASP A 46 -2.03 4.35 -3.48
N PRO A 47 -2.90 5.08 -4.19
CA PRO A 47 -2.74 5.34 -5.62
C PRO A 47 -1.52 6.21 -5.96
N LEU A 48 -0.87 6.83 -4.97
CA LEU A 48 0.36 7.60 -5.17
C LEU A 48 1.54 6.72 -5.61
N PHE A 49 1.54 5.44 -5.23
CA PHE A 49 2.70 4.56 -5.41
C PHE A 49 2.46 3.49 -6.47
N SER A 50 3.51 3.16 -7.22
CA SER A 50 3.57 1.99 -8.10
C SER A 50 4.71 1.10 -7.62
N ILE A 51 4.37 0.08 -6.81
CA ILE A 51 5.37 -0.72 -6.10
C ILE A 51 5.57 -2.07 -6.77
N SER A 52 6.82 -2.38 -7.12
CA SER A 52 7.25 -3.72 -7.53
C SER A 52 8.10 -4.36 -6.45
N PHE A 53 7.83 -5.62 -6.15
CA PHE A 53 8.54 -6.36 -5.11
C PHE A 53 9.44 -7.43 -5.71
N VAL A 54 10.66 -7.50 -5.21
CA VAL A 54 11.63 -8.55 -5.48
C VAL A 54 11.98 -9.21 -4.15
N GLN A 55 11.40 -10.39 -3.91
CA GLN A 55 11.73 -11.17 -2.72
C GLN A 55 13.19 -11.64 -2.82
N ALA A 56 14.04 -11.12 -1.92
CA ALA A 56 15.48 -11.33 -1.96
C ALA A 56 16.07 -11.80 -0.61
N THR A 57 15.24 -12.04 0.40
CA THR A 57 15.68 -12.65 1.66
C THR A 57 15.86 -14.16 1.53
N THR A 58 16.79 -14.71 2.31
CA THR A 58 16.94 -16.16 2.51
C THR A 58 16.64 -16.58 3.96
N ARG A 59 15.96 -15.71 4.71
CA ARG A 59 15.62 -15.88 6.13
C ARG A 59 14.10 -15.88 6.36
N ASP A 60 13.27 -16.21 5.38
CA ASP A 60 11.82 -16.07 5.56
C ASP A 60 11.23 -17.21 6.40
N TRP A 61 10.72 -16.86 7.59
CA TRP A 61 9.96 -17.73 8.50
C TRP A 61 8.45 -17.62 8.26
N GLY A 62 7.99 -16.67 7.43
CA GLY A 62 6.58 -16.38 7.20
C GLY A 62 6.15 -16.71 5.79
N ALA A 63 5.57 -17.89 5.57
CA ALA A 63 4.79 -18.15 4.36
C ALA A 63 3.44 -17.42 4.44
N TRP A 64 3.43 -16.09 4.30
CA TRP A 64 2.20 -15.32 4.18
C TRP A 64 1.88 -15.05 2.71
N GLY A 65 0.85 -15.74 2.20
CA GLY A 65 0.34 -15.58 0.83
C GLY A 65 0.99 -16.51 -0.20
N PRO A 66 0.82 -16.25 -1.51
CA PRO A 66 1.37 -17.07 -2.60
C PRO A 66 2.89 -16.95 -2.78
N ILE A 67 3.59 -16.38 -1.80
CA ILE A 67 5.03 -16.09 -1.84
C ILE A 67 5.78 -17.39 -1.51
N GLN A 68 6.71 -17.79 -2.38
CA GLN A 68 7.47 -19.03 -2.23
C GLN A 68 8.22 -19.07 -0.89
N GLN A 69 8.05 -20.17 -0.16
CA GLN A 69 8.90 -20.49 0.98
C GLN A 69 10.36 -20.52 0.52
N VAL A 70 11.24 -19.94 1.33
CA VAL A 70 12.68 -20.05 1.14
C VAL A 70 13.05 -21.51 1.33
N ASP A 71 13.66 -22.11 0.31
CA ASP A 71 14.26 -23.43 0.45
C ASP A 71 15.67 -23.31 1.03
N GLU A 72 16.16 -24.37 1.67
CA GLU A 72 17.50 -24.38 2.28
C GLU A 72 18.61 -24.03 1.27
N SER A 73 18.38 -24.29 -0.03
CA SER A 73 19.33 -23.98 -1.09
C SER A 73 19.35 -22.49 -1.51
N GLY A 74 18.32 -21.73 -1.13
CA GLY A 74 18.09 -20.35 -1.57
C GLY A 74 17.76 -20.20 -3.06
N GLU A 75 17.47 -21.30 -3.76
CA GLU A 75 17.17 -21.27 -5.19
C GLU A 75 15.80 -20.66 -5.48
N ALA A 76 14.84 -20.81 -4.58
CA ALA A 76 13.56 -20.10 -4.65
C ALA A 76 13.78 -18.58 -4.65
N THR A 77 14.60 -18.08 -3.73
CA THR A 77 14.96 -16.66 -3.65
C THR A 77 15.67 -16.18 -4.92
N ARG A 78 16.68 -16.93 -5.41
CA ARG A 78 17.38 -16.57 -6.66
C ARG A 78 16.43 -16.57 -7.86
N ARG A 79 15.45 -17.49 -7.91
CA ARG A 79 14.41 -17.49 -8.94
C ARG A 79 13.55 -16.23 -8.89
N MET A 80 13.14 -15.80 -7.70
CA MET A 80 12.37 -14.56 -7.52
C MET A 80 13.15 -13.35 -8.02
N VAL A 81 14.44 -13.24 -7.66
CA VAL A 81 15.32 -12.19 -8.19
C VAL A 81 15.38 -12.23 -9.72
N ARG A 82 15.59 -13.40 -10.34
CA ARG A 82 15.62 -13.51 -11.81
C ARG A 82 14.32 -13.15 -12.52
N LEU A 83 13.17 -13.38 -11.87
CA LEU A 83 11.85 -13.12 -12.47
C LEU A 83 11.42 -11.66 -12.36
N TYR A 84 11.67 -11.02 -11.21
CA TYR A 84 11.09 -9.72 -10.88
C TYR A 84 12.09 -8.56 -10.88
N MET A 85 13.39 -8.82 -10.76
CA MET A 85 14.40 -7.75 -10.88
C MET A 85 14.37 -7.16 -12.30
N PRO A 86 14.48 -5.82 -12.47
CA PRO A 86 14.64 -5.23 -13.79
C PRO A 86 15.82 -5.86 -14.53
N ARG A 87 15.64 -6.18 -15.81
CA ARG A 87 16.65 -6.91 -16.60
C ARG A 87 17.72 -6.01 -17.18
N THR A 88 17.44 -4.71 -17.25
CA THR A 88 18.33 -3.71 -17.84
C THR A 88 18.28 -2.43 -17.02
N TYR A 89 19.37 -1.68 -17.09
CA TYR A 89 19.47 -0.36 -16.46
C TYR A 89 18.35 0.58 -16.94
N LYS A 90 18.04 0.59 -18.24
CA LYS A 90 16.96 1.40 -18.81
C LYS A 90 15.61 1.08 -18.17
N GLN A 91 15.27 -0.20 -18.06
CA GLN A 91 14.03 -0.63 -17.42
C GLN A 91 13.99 -0.19 -15.94
N TYR A 92 15.12 -0.24 -15.25
CA TYR A 92 15.19 0.24 -13.87
C TYR A 92 15.02 1.77 -13.79
N SER A 93 15.80 2.54 -14.54
CA SER A 93 15.79 4.01 -14.44
C SER A 93 14.53 4.69 -14.96
N GLU A 94 13.78 4.06 -15.87
CA GLU A 94 12.54 4.63 -16.43
C GLU A 94 11.28 4.28 -15.63
N ASN A 95 11.33 3.26 -14.75
CA ASN A 95 10.14 2.76 -14.06
C ASN A 95 10.19 2.92 -12.53
N TYR A 96 11.27 3.46 -11.99
CA TYR A 96 11.45 3.57 -10.54
C TYR A 96 12.16 4.86 -10.18
N ASP A 97 11.60 5.53 -9.17
CA ASP A 97 12.11 6.77 -8.60
C ASP A 97 12.76 6.51 -7.23
N VAL A 98 12.34 5.43 -6.54
CA VAL A 98 12.89 5.03 -5.23
C VAL A 98 13.24 3.54 -5.19
N LEU A 99 14.43 3.25 -4.66
CA LEU A 99 14.91 1.92 -4.31
C LEU A 99 14.80 1.69 -2.79
N VAL A 100 14.20 0.58 -2.40
CA VAL A 100 14.15 0.10 -1.02
C VAL A 100 14.88 -1.23 -0.93
N ILE A 101 15.90 -1.31 -0.09
CA ILE A 101 16.56 -2.58 0.26
C ILE A 101 16.32 -2.88 1.73
N ALA A 102 15.62 -3.96 2.06
CA ALA A 102 15.33 -4.29 3.46
C ALA A 102 15.43 -5.79 3.71
N ASN A 103 16.38 -6.21 4.56
CA ASN A 103 16.66 -7.61 4.86
C ASN A 103 16.86 -8.47 3.58
N ALA A 104 17.54 -7.92 2.57
CA ALA A 104 17.82 -8.59 1.29
C ALA A 104 19.18 -9.29 1.34
N ASN A 105 19.24 -10.56 0.95
CA ASN A 105 20.51 -11.27 0.89
C ASN A 105 21.37 -10.78 -0.28
N ARG A 106 22.54 -10.20 0.01
CA ARG A 106 23.49 -9.70 -0.99
C ARG A 106 23.83 -10.73 -2.07
N HIS A 107 24.06 -11.99 -1.70
CA HIS A 107 24.40 -13.05 -2.67
C HIS A 107 23.22 -13.43 -3.56
N ALA A 108 22.00 -13.42 -3.01
CA ALA A 108 20.80 -13.68 -3.80
C ALA A 108 20.52 -12.57 -4.83
N VAL A 109 20.73 -11.31 -4.44
CA VAL A 109 20.62 -10.15 -5.35
C VAL A 109 21.65 -10.25 -6.46
N GLY A 110 22.91 -10.55 -6.12
CA GLY A 110 24.00 -10.78 -7.08
C GLY A 110 24.66 -9.51 -7.59
N GLY A 111 25.98 -9.57 -7.85
CA GLY A 111 26.83 -8.42 -8.12
C GLY A 111 26.38 -7.54 -9.31
N ASN A 112 25.93 -8.15 -10.41
CA ASN A 112 25.46 -7.39 -11.58
C ASN A 112 24.22 -6.53 -11.28
N ASN A 113 23.30 -7.07 -10.47
CA ASN A 113 22.12 -6.32 -10.06
C ASN A 113 22.49 -5.22 -9.07
N ILE A 114 23.39 -5.51 -8.11
CA ILE A 114 23.89 -4.53 -7.15
C ILE A 114 24.51 -3.33 -7.88
N GLU A 115 25.35 -3.56 -8.89
CA GLU A 115 25.95 -2.48 -9.67
C GLU A 115 24.90 -1.67 -10.44
N MET A 116 23.94 -2.34 -11.08
CA MET A 116 22.84 -1.68 -11.80
C MET A 116 21.98 -0.81 -10.87
N LEU A 117 21.66 -1.31 -9.68
CA LEU A 117 20.90 -0.59 -8.65
C LEU A 117 21.69 0.63 -8.16
N ALA A 118 22.96 0.42 -7.77
CA ALA A 118 23.84 1.50 -7.33
C ALA A 118 24.03 2.59 -8.41
N ARG A 119 24.11 2.18 -9.67
CA ARG A 119 24.20 3.10 -10.81
C ARG A 119 22.95 3.96 -10.95
N GLY A 120 21.76 3.44 -10.69
CA GLY A 120 20.53 4.24 -10.77
C GLY A 120 20.48 5.32 -9.70
N VAL A 121 20.91 4.98 -8.49
CA VAL A 121 21.03 5.95 -7.39
C VAL A 121 22.08 7.02 -7.71
N ARG A 122 23.25 6.65 -8.26
CA ARG A 122 24.32 7.61 -8.61
C ARG A 122 24.01 8.50 -9.81
N GLU A 123 23.45 7.93 -10.88
CA GLU A 123 23.38 8.58 -12.19
C GLU A 123 21.96 9.01 -12.59
N ALA A 124 20.92 8.29 -12.15
CA ALA A 124 19.53 8.53 -12.56
C ALA A 124 18.71 9.30 -11.52
N GLY A 125 19.30 9.72 -10.40
CA GLY A 125 18.58 10.49 -9.38
C GLY A 125 17.67 9.66 -8.47
N ILE A 126 17.73 8.32 -8.53
CA ILE A 126 16.86 7.43 -7.76
C ILE A 126 17.14 7.57 -6.26
N GLY A 127 16.11 7.88 -5.49
CA GLY A 127 16.19 7.91 -4.03
C GLY A 127 16.43 6.51 -3.47
N PHE A 128 17.16 6.39 -2.35
CA PHE A 128 17.53 5.08 -1.81
C PHE A 128 17.32 5.00 -0.30
N VAL A 129 16.68 3.93 0.17
CA VAL A 129 16.70 3.55 1.58
C VAL A 129 17.18 2.12 1.76
N MET A 130 18.07 1.92 2.75
CA MET A 130 18.31 0.61 3.34
C MET A 130 17.66 0.52 4.72
N GLY A 131 16.78 -0.48 4.88
CA GLY A 131 16.26 -0.91 6.17
C GLY A 131 17.10 -2.05 6.75
N GLY A 132 17.19 -2.09 8.07
CA GLY A 132 17.98 -3.08 8.80
C GLY A 132 17.42 -4.50 8.76
N GLY A 133 18.13 -5.37 9.47
CA GLY A 133 17.90 -6.80 9.50
C GLY A 133 19.19 -7.61 9.39
N TRP A 134 19.03 -8.92 9.52
CA TRP A 134 20.16 -9.84 9.54
C TRP A 134 20.88 -9.95 8.19
N GLU A 135 20.21 -9.62 7.09
CA GLU A 135 20.79 -9.73 5.74
C GLU A 135 21.21 -8.38 5.14
N THR A 136 21.17 -7.30 5.92
CA THR A 136 21.49 -5.93 5.52
C THR A 136 22.60 -5.32 6.38
N PHE A 137 23.16 -4.19 5.95
CA PHE A 137 24.33 -3.57 6.60
C PHE A 137 25.45 -4.61 6.80
N GLY A 138 26.05 -4.68 7.99
CA GLY A 138 27.13 -5.61 8.33
C GLY A 138 26.73 -7.08 8.40
N GLY A 139 25.46 -7.41 8.16
CA GLY A 139 24.91 -8.75 8.27
C GLY A 139 24.83 -9.25 9.73
N ASN A 140 24.29 -10.45 9.91
CA ASN A 140 24.24 -11.18 11.17
C ASN A 140 24.14 -12.68 10.88
N ALA A 141 24.57 -13.53 11.82
CA ALA A 141 24.48 -14.99 11.70
C ALA A 141 25.03 -15.53 10.37
N ASP A 142 26.26 -15.16 10.04
CA ASP A 142 27.01 -15.55 8.82
C ASP A 142 26.40 -15.04 7.51
N ARG A 143 25.45 -14.11 7.56
CA ARG A 143 24.93 -13.45 6.36
C ARG A 143 25.92 -12.38 5.87
N PRO A 144 26.10 -12.26 4.55
CA PRO A 144 27.13 -11.38 3.99
C PRO A 144 26.85 -9.91 4.29
N PRO A 145 27.88 -9.11 4.61
CA PRO A 145 27.75 -7.66 4.74
C PRO A 145 27.55 -6.98 3.39
N TRP A 146 27.03 -5.74 3.41
CA TRP A 146 26.83 -4.90 2.23
C TRP A 146 27.91 -3.84 2.02
N GLY A 147 28.71 -3.53 3.04
CA GLY A 147 29.62 -2.38 3.06
C GLY A 147 30.68 -2.34 1.96
N ASP A 148 31.17 -3.49 1.49
CA ASP A 148 32.13 -3.62 0.39
C ASP A 148 31.47 -3.74 -1.00
N SER A 149 30.17 -3.42 -1.10
CA SER A 149 29.42 -3.42 -2.34
C SER A 149 29.16 -2.01 -2.85
N ALA A 150 28.86 -1.87 -4.15
CA ALA A 150 28.52 -0.58 -4.74
C ALA A 150 27.27 0.09 -4.10
N ILE A 151 26.39 -0.68 -3.46
CA ILE A 151 25.28 -0.15 -2.67
C ILE A 151 25.75 0.34 -1.29
N GLY A 152 26.64 -0.42 -0.64
CA GLY A 152 27.19 -0.05 0.67
C GLY A 152 28.00 1.24 0.64
N GLU A 153 28.69 1.52 -0.47
CA GLU A 153 29.39 2.78 -0.69
C GLU A 153 28.45 4.00 -0.63
N LEU A 154 27.19 3.85 -1.06
CA LEU A 154 26.19 4.92 -1.13
C LEU A 154 25.50 5.21 0.21
N LEU A 155 25.58 4.29 1.16
CA LEU A 155 24.94 4.45 2.47
C LEU A 155 25.61 5.57 3.26
N PRO A 156 24.85 6.32 4.08
CA PRO A 156 25.39 7.35 4.97
C PRO A 156 26.13 6.80 6.20
N THR A 157 26.34 5.48 6.24
CA THR A 157 26.91 4.75 7.38
C THR A 157 27.98 3.76 6.91
N GLU A 158 28.88 3.37 7.81
CA GLU A 158 29.78 2.23 7.61
C GLU A 158 29.31 1.05 8.45
N ASP A 159 29.43 -0.15 7.89
CA ASP A 159 28.94 -1.38 8.51
C ASP A 159 29.84 -1.83 9.66
N VAL A 160 29.23 -2.17 10.80
CA VAL A 160 29.88 -3.02 11.81
C VAL A 160 29.49 -4.46 11.54
N LEU A 161 30.50 -5.30 11.25
CA LEU A 161 30.27 -6.66 10.77
C LEU A 161 29.63 -7.54 11.85
N GLN A 162 28.59 -8.30 11.45
CA GLN A 162 27.92 -9.29 12.29
C GLN A 162 27.39 -8.72 13.63
N ALA A 163 27.01 -7.44 13.63
CA ALA A 163 26.53 -6.72 14.80
C ALA A 163 25.05 -6.34 14.62
N TYR A 164 24.17 -7.20 15.15
CA TYR A 164 22.74 -6.94 15.25
C TYR A 164 22.34 -6.95 16.71
N ILE A 165 21.79 -5.83 17.18
CA ILE A 165 21.45 -5.57 18.57
C ILE A 165 19.94 -5.66 18.72
N GLU A 166 19.46 -6.49 19.65
CA GLU A 166 18.03 -6.77 19.86
C GLU A 166 17.46 -6.00 21.08
N TRP A 167 18.05 -4.85 21.39
CA TRP A 167 17.64 -3.96 22.48
C TRP A 167 18.07 -2.53 22.19
N GLY A 168 17.54 -1.60 22.98
CA GLY A 168 17.84 -0.17 22.89
C GLY A 168 16.57 0.65 22.63
N SER A 169 16.66 1.94 22.88
CA SER A 169 15.53 2.86 22.69
C SER A 169 15.88 3.91 21.65
N LEU A 170 15.03 4.06 20.63
CA LEU A 170 15.18 5.06 19.58
C LEU A 170 14.84 6.44 20.13
N ILE A 171 15.78 7.38 20.01
CA ILE A 171 15.66 8.77 20.41
C ILE A 171 15.79 9.64 19.16
N ILE A 172 14.82 10.54 18.94
CA ILE A 172 14.84 11.49 17.84
C ILE A 172 15.75 12.67 18.21
N ASP A 173 16.72 12.97 17.35
CA ASP A 173 17.69 14.06 17.55
C ASP A 173 17.32 15.33 16.76
N GLU A 174 16.76 15.16 15.56
CA GLU A 174 16.51 16.25 14.61
C GLU A 174 15.00 16.41 14.33
N GLU A 175 14.25 16.89 15.32
CA GLU A 175 12.78 17.03 15.25
C GLU A 175 12.30 17.91 14.09
N GLU A 176 13.09 18.90 13.66
CA GLU A 176 12.72 19.85 12.60
C GLU A 176 12.93 19.32 11.18
N HIS A 177 13.66 18.19 11.04
CA HIS A 177 13.92 17.59 9.74
C HIS A 177 12.59 17.25 9.05
N GLU A 178 12.48 17.54 7.76
CA GLU A 178 11.22 17.47 6.98
C GLU A 178 10.49 16.13 7.13
N PHE A 179 11.23 15.03 7.03
CA PHE A 179 10.70 13.68 7.24
C PHE A 179 10.35 13.41 8.71
N ILE A 180 11.17 13.86 9.66
CA ILE A 180 10.97 13.56 11.08
C ILE A 180 9.71 14.27 11.57
N ARG A 181 9.59 15.58 11.35
CA ARG A 181 8.43 16.35 11.84
C ARG A 181 7.09 15.89 11.21
N SER A 182 7.14 15.19 10.07
CA SER A 182 5.94 14.67 9.40
C SER A 182 5.21 13.57 10.17
N LEU A 183 5.79 13.06 11.26
CA LEU A 183 5.27 11.94 12.04
C LEU A 183 5.26 12.28 13.54
N PRO A 184 4.30 11.74 14.33
CA PRO A 184 4.12 12.13 15.73
C PRO A 184 5.03 11.35 16.68
N TRP A 185 6.34 11.46 16.51
CA TRP A 185 7.33 10.76 17.36
C TRP A 185 7.23 11.10 18.85
N HIS A 186 6.71 12.27 19.18
CA HIS A 186 6.49 12.73 20.56
C HIS A 186 5.53 11.83 21.36
N GLU A 187 4.68 11.07 20.67
CA GLU A 187 3.80 10.06 21.29
C GLU A 187 4.61 8.88 21.87
N LYS A 188 5.88 8.72 21.47
CA LYS A 188 6.78 7.64 21.88
C LYS A 188 6.14 6.26 21.70
N PRO A 189 5.77 5.88 20.47
CA PRO A 189 5.21 4.57 20.18
C PRO A 189 6.12 3.46 20.72
N GLU A 190 5.49 2.37 21.18
CA GLU A 190 6.16 1.34 21.98
C GLU A 190 7.35 0.68 21.27
N PHE A 191 7.33 0.58 19.93
CA PHE A 191 8.48 0.06 19.15
C PHE A 191 9.76 0.89 19.35
N MET A 192 9.65 2.18 19.73
CA MET A 192 10.81 3.01 20.04
C MET A 192 11.49 2.61 21.34
N MET A 193 10.81 1.90 22.25
CA MET A 193 11.40 1.46 23.52
C MET A 193 12.25 0.21 23.37
N VAL A 194 11.94 -0.63 22.38
CA VAL A 194 12.64 -1.88 22.06
C VAL A 194 13.00 -1.89 20.57
N TYR A 195 14.09 -1.20 20.25
CA TYR A 195 14.50 -0.93 18.87
C TYR A 195 15.65 -1.84 18.43
N TRP A 196 15.30 -2.91 17.72
CA TRP A 196 16.29 -3.85 17.20
C TRP A 196 16.96 -3.30 15.95
N HIS A 197 18.28 -3.23 15.94
CA HIS A 197 19.00 -2.54 14.88
C HIS A 197 20.35 -3.17 14.55
N ASN A 198 20.80 -2.94 13.32
CA ASN A 198 22.19 -3.18 12.94
C ASN A 198 23.07 -2.08 13.56
N GLN A 199 24.17 -2.49 14.17
CA GLN A 199 25.19 -1.54 14.58
C GLN A 199 25.93 -1.01 13.35
N VAL A 200 26.07 0.31 13.27
CA VAL A 200 26.74 1.01 12.18
C VAL A 200 27.50 2.21 12.74
N THR A 201 28.44 2.75 11.97
CA THR A 201 29.08 4.04 12.29
C THR A 201 28.63 5.12 11.31
N LEU A 202 28.55 6.36 11.79
CA LEU A 202 28.15 7.49 10.96
C LEU A 202 29.29 7.89 10.01
N LYS A 203 29.02 8.02 8.69
CA LYS A 203 30.02 8.57 7.76
C LYS A 203 30.16 10.08 7.91
N PRO A 204 31.36 10.66 7.71
CA PRO A 204 31.54 12.10 7.68
C PRO A 204 30.62 12.78 6.66
N GLY A 205 29.91 13.83 7.07
CA GLY A 205 28.97 14.57 6.23
C GLY A 205 27.56 14.00 6.19
N ALA A 206 27.31 12.83 6.78
CA ALA A 206 25.96 12.33 6.98
C ALA A 206 25.25 13.06 8.13
N GLN A 207 23.93 13.19 8.01
CA GLN A 207 23.07 13.77 9.04
C GLN A 207 22.43 12.64 9.86
N LEU A 208 22.72 12.62 11.15
CA LEU A 208 22.05 11.76 12.12
C LEU A 208 20.70 12.39 12.49
N LEU A 209 19.61 11.66 12.32
CA LEU A 209 18.26 12.13 12.64
C LEU A 209 17.71 11.52 13.94
N ALA A 210 18.17 10.31 14.26
CA ALA A 210 17.83 9.60 15.47
C ALA A 210 18.96 8.64 15.84
N HIS A 211 19.20 8.46 17.13
CA HIS A 211 20.11 7.45 17.67
C HIS A 211 19.37 6.44 18.54
N VAL A 212 20.05 5.35 18.87
CA VAL A 212 19.56 4.31 19.76
C VAL A 212 20.41 4.34 21.02
N GLU A 213 19.78 4.61 22.16
CA GLU A 213 20.43 4.52 23.47
C GLU A 213 20.33 3.11 24.04
N SER A 214 21.43 2.58 24.58
CA SER A 214 21.41 1.33 25.32
C SER A 214 20.62 1.46 26.63
N SER A 215 19.52 0.71 26.76
CA SER A 215 18.71 0.67 27.98
C SER A 215 19.43 0.06 29.21
N PHE A 216 20.64 -0.50 29.03
CA PHE A 216 21.42 -1.16 30.08
C PHE A 216 22.62 -0.34 30.58
N GLY A 217 22.71 0.95 30.24
CA GLY A 217 23.75 1.83 30.79
C GLY A 217 25.17 1.59 30.25
N PHE A 218 25.29 0.85 29.14
CA PHE A 218 26.59 0.66 28.46
C PHE A 218 27.01 1.87 27.62
N GLY A 219 26.20 2.93 27.56
CA GLY A 219 26.56 4.22 26.96
C GLY A 219 26.84 4.17 25.45
N THR A 220 26.34 3.14 24.75
CA THR A 220 26.40 3.11 23.28
C THR A 220 25.24 3.93 22.73
N ASN A 221 25.60 4.92 21.91
CA ASN A 221 24.68 5.73 21.11
C ASN A 221 24.89 5.33 19.66
N ASP A 222 24.17 4.29 19.25
CA ASP A 222 24.29 3.72 17.91
C ASP A 222 23.38 4.52 16.95
N PRO A 223 23.77 4.79 15.70
CA PRO A 223 22.89 5.47 14.74
C PRO A 223 21.60 4.68 14.48
N GLY A 224 20.45 5.34 14.59
CA GLY A 224 19.11 4.77 14.36
C GLY A 224 18.56 5.12 12.98
N MET A 225 18.55 6.42 12.68
CA MET A 225 18.11 6.96 11.39
C MET A 225 19.12 7.97 10.89
N VAL A 226 19.59 7.78 9.66
CA VAL A 226 20.65 8.60 9.07
C VAL A 226 20.29 8.93 7.63
N THR A 227 20.51 10.17 7.21
CA THR A 227 20.32 10.57 5.82
C THR A 227 21.49 11.40 5.31
N TRP A 228 21.68 11.41 3.99
CA TRP A 228 22.50 12.39 3.30
C TRP A 228 22.07 12.54 1.84
N GLU A 229 22.64 13.52 1.16
CA GLU A 229 22.51 13.67 -0.28
C GLU A 229 23.86 13.34 -0.93
N ILE A 230 23.87 12.41 -1.87
CA ILE A 230 25.10 12.02 -2.59
C ILE A 230 25.37 12.96 -3.77
N PRO A 231 26.61 13.02 -4.29
CA PRO A 231 26.90 13.67 -5.56
C PRO A 231 26.01 13.13 -6.67
N GLY A 232 25.27 14.00 -7.36
CA GLY A 232 24.17 13.63 -8.27
C GLY A 232 22.78 14.02 -7.73
N GLY A 233 22.72 14.35 -6.43
CA GLY A 233 21.58 14.93 -5.76
C GLY A 233 20.62 13.90 -5.16
N SER A 234 20.83 12.59 -5.35
CA SER A 234 19.94 11.57 -4.80
C SER A 234 19.98 11.58 -3.27
N ARG A 235 18.80 11.53 -2.65
CA ARG A 235 18.68 11.37 -1.19
C ARG A 235 18.87 9.89 -0.84
N VAL A 236 19.72 9.62 0.14
CA VAL A 236 19.92 8.26 0.69
C VAL A 236 19.58 8.27 2.17
N PHE A 237 18.91 7.20 2.62
CA PHE A 237 18.47 7.03 3.99
C PHE A 237 18.86 5.64 4.51
N ALA A 238 19.26 5.58 5.78
CA ALA A 238 19.46 4.33 6.51
C ALA A 238 18.52 4.32 7.72
N ILE A 239 17.66 3.30 7.79
CA ILE A 239 16.92 2.93 9.01
C ILE A 239 17.59 1.66 9.51
N THR A 240 18.27 1.73 10.64
CA THR A 240 19.11 0.60 11.10
C THR A 240 18.31 -0.56 11.66
N ALA A 241 17.01 -0.37 11.95
CA ALA A 241 16.09 -1.45 12.28
C ALA A 241 15.47 -2.13 11.06
N GLU A 242 15.05 -3.38 11.24
CA GLU A 242 14.10 -4.01 10.31
C GLU A 242 12.86 -3.12 10.16
N ILE A 243 12.35 -2.94 8.94
CA ILE A 243 11.26 -2.00 8.67
C ILE A 243 10.02 -2.27 9.54
N HIS A 244 9.64 -3.54 9.72
CA HIS A 244 8.53 -3.86 10.63
C HIS A 244 8.84 -3.49 12.09
N ARG A 245 10.10 -3.59 12.54
CA ARG A 245 10.52 -3.16 13.90
C ARG A 245 10.53 -1.65 14.06
N ALA A 246 10.62 -0.91 12.95
CA ALA A 246 10.47 0.54 12.96
C ALA A 246 9.00 1.01 13.00
N CYS A 247 8.01 0.11 13.05
CA CYS A 247 6.60 0.50 13.18
C CYS A 247 5.70 -0.52 13.91
N MET A 248 6.26 -1.55 14.56
CA MET A 248 5.51 -2.61 15.25
C MET A 248 6.14 -2.90 16.61
N ALA A 249 5.31 -2.93 17.65
CA ALA A 249 5.74 -3.38 18.97
C ALA A 249 5.59 -4.90 19.08
N GLU A 250 6.67 -5.60 19.44
CA GLU A 250 6.68 -7.08 19.50
C GLU A 250 5.76 -7.65 20.56
N GLU A 251 5.77 -6.99 21.72
CA GLU A 251 5.16 -7.51 22.95
C GLU A 251 3.63 -7.58 22.80
N ILE A 252 3.06 -6.64 22.07
CA ILE A 252 1.62 -6.53 21.80
C ILE A 252 1.23 -6.99 20.38
N GLY A 253 2.19 -7.07 19.45
CA GLY A 253 1.94 -7.44 18.05
C GLY A 253 1.11 -6.42 17.26
N GLU A 254 0.95 -5.21 17.79
CA GLU A 254 0.20 -4.12 17.16
C GLU A 254 1.14 -3.23 16.34
N TYR A 255 0.65 -2.82 15.18
CA TYR A 255 1.31 -1.82 14.35
C TYR A 255 0.97 -0.43 14.84
N TRP A 256 1.96 0.46 14.79
CA TRP A 256 1.74 1.88 14.98
C TRP A 256 0.77 2.39 13.91
N GLU A 257 -0.21 3.20 14.31
CA GLU A 257 -1.25 3.75 13.43
C GLU A 257 -0.64 4.46 12.21
N TYR A 258 0.49 5.14 12.40
CA TYR A 258 1.22 5.86 11.36
C TYR A 258 2.26 5.00 10.62
N CYS A 259 2.18 3.66 10.69
CA CYS A 259 3.12 2.80 9.96
C CYS A 259 3.04 3.05 8.44
N LEU A 260 1.84 3.20 7.86
CA LEU A 260 1.71 3.56 6.43
C LEU A 260 2.36 4.92 6.12
N ASP A 261 2.20 5.90 7.01
CA ASP A 261 2.80 7.23 6.86
C ASP A 261 4.32 7.17 6.94
N LEU A 262 4.89 6.33 7.82
CA LEU A 262 6.33 6.11 7.89
C LEU A 262 6.92 5.71 6.52
N GLY A 263 6.33 4.70 5.87
CA GLY A 263 6.80 4.25 4.56
C GLY A 263 6.53 5.26 3.45
N SER A 264 5.33 5.83 3.41
CA SER A 264 4.92 6.75 2.35
C SER A 264 5.67 8.09 2.42
N ASN A 265 5.79 8.70 3.59
CA ASN A 265 6.53 9.95 3.80
C ASN A 265 8.02 9.78 3.53
N LEU A 266 8.60 8.62 3.86
CA LEU A 266 9.99 8.31 3.53
C LEU A 266 10.20 8.23 2.00
N VAL A 267 9.30 7.56 1.28
CA VAL A 267 9.39 7.47 -0.18
C VAL A 267 9.17 8.83 -0.84
N ILE A 268 8.22 9.63 -0.37
CA ILE A 268 7.99 11.02 -0.82
C ILE A 268 9.25 11.88 -0.58
N TYR A 269 9.87 11.76 0.59
CA TYR A 269 11.12 12.43 0.93
C TYR A 269 12.25 12.03 -0.04
N LEU A 270 12.42 10.74 -0.30
CA LEU A 270 13.45 10.21 -1.18
C LEU A 270 13.24 10.61 -2.64
N ASP A 271 11.99 10.71 -3.07
CA ASP A 271 11.57 11.24 -4.38
C ASP A 271 11.69 12.78 -4.48
N LYS A 272 12.13 13.44 -3.41
CA LYS A 272 12.29 14.91 -3.32
C LYS A 272 11.00 15.69 -3.54
N ARG A 273 9.86 15.08 -3.25
CA ARG A 273 8.60 15.82 -3.14
C ARG A 273 8.45 16.35 -1.71
N PRO A 274 7.71 17.47 -1.52
CA PRO A 274 7.43 17.98 -0.19
C PRO A 274 6.68 16.93 0.64
N VAL A 275 7.25 16.55 1.77
CA VAL A 275 6.62 15.58 2.68
C VAL A 275 5.41 16.23 3.34
N PRO A 276 4.22 15.57 3.34
CA PRO A 276 3.04 16.11 4.00
C PRO A 276 3.29 16.35 5.49
N GLN A 277 2.80 17.48 5.98
CA GLN A 277 2.95 17.90 7.38
C GLN A 277 1.62 17.84 8.16
N ASP A 278 0.49 17.71 7.45
CA ASP A 278 -0.83 17.51 8.03
C ASP A 278 -1.30 16.07 7.76
N LEU A 279 -1.00 15.17 8.71
CA LEU A 279 -1.38 13.76 8.59
C LEU A 279 -2.89 13.56 8.62
N ALA A 280 -3.63 14.36 9.39
CA ALA A 280 -5.08 14.26 9.47
C ALA A 280 -5.72 14.56 8.11
N LEU A 281 -5.17 15.53 7.38
CA LEU A 281 -5.60 15.82 6.02
C LEU A 281 -5.28 14.68 5.05
N VAL A 282 -4.06 14.13 5.09
CA VAL A 282 -3.67 12.98 4.25
C VAL A 282 -4.56 11.76 4.51
N HIS A 283 -4.80 11.45 5.80
CA HIS A 283 -5.69 10.37 6.23
C HIS A 283 -7.11 10.59 5.73
N ALA A 284 -7.66 11.80 5.86
CA ALA A 284 -8.99 12.13 5.37
C ALA A 284 -9.12 11.92 3.84
N VAL A 285 -8.08 12.26 3.08
CA VAL A 285 -8.07 12.04 1.62
C VAL A 285 -8.02 10.55 1.31
N ARG A 286 -7.11 9.80 1.94
CA ARG A 286 -6.97 8.34 1.76
C ARG A 286 -8.25 7.59 2.13
N GLU A 287 -8.84 7.91 3.28
CA GLU A 287 -10.11 7.36 3.73
C GLU A 287 -11.21 7.64 2.71
N LYS A 288 -11.27 8.88 2.19
CA LYS A 288 -12.30 9.24 1.21
C LYS A 288 -12.14 8.50 -0.11
N ILE A 289 -10.91 8.35 -0.59
CA ILE A 289 -10.59 7.55 -1.79
C ILE A 289 -11.02 6.09 -1.57
N PHE A 290 -10.66 5.49 -0.44
CA PHE A 290 -11.02 4.12 -0.10
C PHE A 290 -12.54 3.91 0.00
N GLU A 291 -13.25 4.85 0.63
CA GLU A 291 -14.72 4.86 0.71
C GLU A 291 -15.33 4.81 -0.70
N ILE A 292 -14.89 5.69 -1.61
CA ILE A 292 -15.39 5.78 -2.99
C ILE A 292 -15.17 4.46 -3.74
N TYR A 293 -13.96 3.89 -3.68
CA TYR A 293 -13.68 2.63 -4.37
C TYR A 293 -14.50 1.46 -3.82
N THR A 294 -14.68 1.39 -2.50
CA THR A 294 -15.50 0.35 -1.86
C THR A 294 -16.95 0.46 -2.30
N ARG A 295 -17.50 1.68 -2.26
CA ARG A 295 -18.87 2.00 -2.66
C ARG A 295 -19.12 1.73 -4.14
N ARG A 296 -18.17 2.11 -5.00
CA ARG A 296 -18.18 1.76 -6.43
C ARG A 296 -18.21 0.25 -6.64
N GLY A 297 -17.39 -0.51 -5.91
CA GLY A 297 -17.40 -1.98 -5.97
C GLY A 297 -18.75 -2.58 -5.60
N ILE A 298 -19.42 -2.03 -4.58
CA ILE A 298 -20.78 -2.44 -4.17
C ILE A 298 -21.79 -2.14 -5.27
N VAL A 299 -21.78 -0.95 -5.87
CA VAL A 299 -22.68 -0.55 -6.96
C VAL A 299 -22.47 -1.45 -8.19
N VAL A 300 -21.23 -1.73 -8.59
CA VAL A 300 -20.93 -2.65 -9.70
C VAL A 300 -21.48 -4.05 -9.42
N GLY A 301 -21.30 -4.57 -8.19
CA GLY A 301 -21.89 -5.84 -7.80
C GLY A 301 -23.43 -5.82 -7.85
N LEU A 302 -24.05 -4.69 -7.51
CA LEU A 302 -25.49 -4.51 -7.57
C LEU A 302 -26.01 -4.43 -9.01
N ILE A 303 -25.27 -3.81 -9.93
CA ILE A 303 -25.58 -3.82 -11.38
C ILE A 303 -25.62 -5.27 -11.88
N SER A 304 -24.58 -6.06 -11.61
CA SER A 304 -24.54 -7.48 -12.01
C SER A 304 -25.69 -8.30 -11.41
N PHE A 305 -26.08 -8.01 -10.17
CA PHE A 305 -27.27 -8.61 -9.55
C PHE A 305 -28.55 -8.23 -10.30
N LEU A 306 -28.76 -6.94 -10.59
CA LEU A 306 -29.94 -6.43 -11.29
C LEU A 306 -30.06 -6.99 -12.71
N ASP A 307 -28.95 -7.12 -13.42
CA ASP A 307 -28.89 -7.71 -14.77
C ASP A 307 -29.34 -9.17 -14.76
N ALA A 308 -28.99 -9.94 -13.71
CA ALA A 308 -29.43 -11.32 -13.57
C ALA A 308 -30.96 -11.47 -13.44
N PHE A 309 -31.67 -10.41 -13.02
CA PHE A 309 -33.14 -10.32 -13.02
C PHE A 309 -33.73 -9.66 -14.26
N GLY A 310 -32.90 -9.29 -15.24
CA GLY A 310 -33.33 -8.62 -16.48
C GLY A 310 -33.78 -7.16 -16.26
N ALA A 311 -33.33 -6.51 -15.18
CA ALA A 311 -33.58 -5.08 -14.99
C ALA A 311 -32.72 -4.24 -15.97
N ASN A 312 -33.24 -3.08 -16.39
CA ASN A 312 -32.46 -2.14 -17.20
C ASN A 312 -31.56 -1.29 -16.30
N THR A 313 -30.25 -1.54 -16.35
CA THR A 313 -29.20 -0.91 -15.54
C THR A 313 -28.44 0.22 -16.25
N MET A 314 -28.75 0.49 -17.52
CA MET A 314 -28.03 1.44 -18.39
C MET A 314 -27.84 2.83 -17.78
N GLN A 315 -28.84 3.34 -17.04
CA GLN A 315 -28.71 4.63 -16.36
C GLN A 315 -27.65 4.60 -15.27
N ILE A 316 -27.63 3.54 -14.45
CA ILE A 316 -26.66 3.39 -13.35
C ILE A 316 -25.24 3.28 -13.93
N GLU A 317 -25.07 2.54 -15.03
CA GLU A 317 -23.78 2.45 -15.73
C GLU A 317 -23.33 3.81 -16.26
N THR A 318 -24.24 4.57 -16.89
CA THR A 318 -23.94 5.92 -17.38
C THR A 318 -23.52 6.86 -16.25
N ASP A 319 -24.24 6.82 -15.13
CA ASP A 319 -23.89 7.65 -13.96
C ASP A 319 -22.53 7.22 -13.38
N LEU A 320 -22.20 5.93 -13.44
CA LEU A 320 -20.89 5.40 -13.00
C LEU A 320 -19.75 5.88 -13.91
N ASP A 321 -19.98 5.98 -15.22
CA ASP A 321 -19.02 6.54 -16.16
C ASP A 321 -18.73 8.03 -15.84
N GLU A 322 -19.72 8.79 -15.41
CA GLU A 322 -19.53 10.19 -14.96
C GLU A 322 -18.68 10.26 -13.69
N VAL A 323 -18.91 9.36 -12.73
CA VAL A 323 -18.04 9.22 -11.55
C VAL A 323 -16.62 8.87 -11.94
N ASP A 324 -16.43 7.92 -12.86
CA ASP A 324 -15.09 7.51 -13.31
C ASP A 324 -14.35 8.66 -14.00
N GLN A 325 -15.06 9.53 -14.73
CA GLN A 325 -14.49 10.77 -15.26
C GLN A 325 -14.11 11.75 -14.15
N ALA A 326 -14.95 11.92 -13.13
CA ALA A 326 -14.65 12.79 -12.00
C ALA A 326 -13.44 12.29 -11.18
N ILE A 327 -13.32 10.98 -10.97
CA ILE A 327 -12.14 10.35 -10.35
C ILE A 327 -10.89 10.64 -11.19
N LYS A 328 -10.95 10.48 -12.52
CA LYS A 328 -9.82 10.78 -13.41
C LYS A 328 -9.36 12.23 -13.32
N LEU A 329 -10.27 13.17 -13.06
CA LEU A 329 -9.94 14.59 -12.86
C LEU A 329 -9.38 14.89 -11.46
N ALA A 330 -9.81 14.15 -10.44
CA ALA A 330 -9.35 14.31 -9.06
C ALA A 330 -7.97 13.68 -8.80
N THR A 331 -7.69 12.53 -9.41
CA THR A 331 -6.45 11.76 -9.20
C THR A 331 -5.16 12.58 -9.39
N PRO A 332 -5.00 13.41 -10.44
CA PRO A 332 -3.79 14.22 -10.59
C PRO A 332 -3.51 15.16 -9.40
N LEU A 333 -4.54 15.69 -8.74
CA LEU A 333 -4.37 16.54 -7.54
C LEU A 333 -3.73 15.74 -6.41
N TYR A 334 -4.18 14.50 -6.19
CA TYR A 334 -3.61 13.58 -5.21
C TYR A 334 -2.16 13.23 -5.54
N LEU A 335 -1.86 12.90 -6.80
CA LEU A 335 -0.51 12.54 -7.24
C LEU A 335 0.48 13.70 -7.12
N GLN A 336 -0.01 14.93 -7.26
CA GLN A 336 0.76 16.17 -7.08
C GLN A 336 0.82 16.63 -5.62
N LEU A 337 0.32 15.83 -4.67
CA LEU A 337 0.28 16.12 -3.23
C LEU A 337 -0.50 17.40 -2.89
N GLN A 338 -1.50 17.76 -3.71
CA GLN A 338 -2.45 18.85 -3.47
C GLN A 338 -3.59 18.31 -2.62
N TRP A 339 -3.33 18.09 -1.33
CA TRP A 339 -4.20 17.33 -0.44
C TRP A 339 -5.56 17.99 -0.22
N GLU A 340 -5.59 19.31 -0.03
CA GLU A 340 -6.82 20.07 0.18
C GLU A 340 -7.73 20.04 -1.05
N GLU A 341 -7.18 20.34 -2.23
CA GLU A 341 -7.91 20.30 -3.50
C GLU A 341 -8.37 18.89 -3.84
N SER A 342 -7.51 17.90 -3.59
CA SER A 342 -7.82 16.48 -3.76
C SER A 342 -8.99 16.06 -2.86
N LEU A 343 -8.96 16.42 -1.58
CA LEU A 343 -10.04 16.10 -0.63
C LEU A 343 -11.37 16.70 -1.10
N GLU A 344 -11.36 17.95 -1.54
CA GLU A 344 -12.56 18.62 -2.03
C GLU A 344 -13.10 17.99 -3.32
N ALA A 345 -12.20 17.62 -4.25
CA ALA A 345 -12.58 16.89 -5.46
C ALA A 345 -13.20 15.52 -5.13
N PHE A 346 -12.56 14.73 -4.26
CA PHE A 346 -13.08 13.43 -3.85
C PHE A 346 -14.35 13.52 -3.00
N ARG A 347 -14.58 14.61 -2.26
CA ARG A 347 -15.88 14.83 -1.60
C ARG A 347 -17.02 14.95 -2.61
N LYS A 348 -16.83 15.70 -3.70
CA LYS A 348 -17.79 15.81 -4.80
C LYS A 348 -18.04 14.47 -5.48
N VAL A 349 -16.98 13.70 -5.75
CA VAL A 349 -17.10 12.32 -6.27
C VAL A 349 -17.92 11.44 -5.30
N GLY A 350 -17.68 11.57 -3.99
CA GLY A 350 -18.41 10.84 -2.96
C GLY A 350 -19.90 11.20 -2.87
N GLU A 351 -20.26 12.44 -3.20
CA GLU A 351 -21.65 12.89 -3.35
C GLU A 351 -22.32 12.24 -4.55
N MET A 352 -21.69 12.28 -5.73
CA MET A 352 -22.18 11.60 -6.93
C MET A 352 -22.42 10.10 -6.65
N MET A 353 -21.48 9.44 -5.98
CA MET A 353 -21.63 8.04 -5.59
C MET A 353 -22.83 7.79 -4.65
N ARG A 354 -23.17 8.72 -3.74
CA ARG A 354 -24.37 8.60 -2.88
C ARG A 354 -25.66 8.64 -3.68
N GLU A 355 -25.72 9.48 -4.70
CA GLU A 355 -26.89 9.59 -5.56
C GLU A 355 -27.09 8.30 -6.37
N ILE A 356 -26.00 7.76 -6.93
CA ILE A 356 -26.01 6.50 -7.69
C ILE A 356 -26.44 5.33 -6.81
N GLU A 357 -25.87 5.19 -5.62
CA GLU A 357 -26.26 4.13 -4.68
C GLU A 357 -27.75 4.20 -4.32
N SER A 358 -28.27 5.40 -4.05
CA SER A 358 -29.70 5.59 -3.78
C SER A 358 -30.56 5.22 -5.00
N GLY A 359 -30.09 5.54 -6.22
CA GLY A 359 -30.68 5.06 -7.47
C GLY A 359 -30.70 3.53 -7.55
N ALA A 360 -29.55 2.90 -7.41
CA ALA A 360 -29.38 1.45 -7.53
C ALA A 360 -30.20 0.68 -6.48
N MET A 361 -30.26 1.17 -5.24
CA MET A 361 -31.09 0.58 -4.18
C MET A 361 -32.60 0.61 -4.54
N ARG A 362 -33.08 1.69 -5.13
CA ARG A 362 -34.48 1.76 -5.63
C ARG A 362 -34.74 0.78 -6.79
N PHE A 363 -33.74 0.50 -7.62
CA PHE A 363 -33.87 -0.56 -8.64
C PHE A 363 -33.90 -1.95 -8.00
N LYS A 364 -33.05 -2.20 -7.00
CA LYS A 364 -33.02 -3.45 -6.23
C LYS A 364 -34.37 -3.76 -5.61
N ASP A 365 -34.96 -2.78 -4.92
CA ASP A 365 -36.24 -2.97 -4.23
C ASP A 365 -37.38 -3.26 -5.22
N ARG A 366 -37.38 -2.63 -6.39
CA ARG A 366 -38.33 -2.93 -7.46
C ARG A 366 -38.14 -4.33 -8.04
N ALA A 367 -36.90 -4.76 -8.28
CA ALA A 367 -36.61 -6.09 -8.77
C ALA A 367 -37.06 -7.17 -7.77
N LEU A 368 -36.72 -7.00 -6.49
CA LEU A 368 -37.12 -7.92 -5.42
C LEU A 368 -38.65 -7.98 -5.23
N LEU A 369 -39.35 -6.85 -5.40
CA LEU A 369 -40.81 -6.83 -5.37
C LEU A 369 -41.41 -7.69 -6.48
N TRP A 370 -40.85 -7.63 -7.70
CA TRP A 370 -41.31 -8.48 -8.81
C TRP A 370 -41.03 -9.95 -8.59
N VAL A 371 -39.85 -10.29 -8.05
CA VAL A 371 -39.52 -11.67 -7.65
C VAL A 371 -40.54 -12.19 -6.64
N TYR A 372 -40.79 -11.41 -5.58
CA TYR A 372 -41.79 -11.75 -4.56
C TYR A 372 -43.18 -11.94 -5.17
N PHE A 373 -43.60 -11.06 -6.08
CA PHE A 373 -44.90 -11.15 -6.74
C PHE A 373 -45.03 -12.40 -7.63
N ILE A 374 -44.00 -12.73 -8.40
CA ILE A 374 -43.96 -13.93 -9.24
C ILE A 374 -43.98 -15.19 -8.39
N GLU A 375 -43.18 -15.23 -7.32
CA GLU A 375 -43.17 -16.34 -6.38
C GLU A 375 -44.54 -16.52 -5.73
N TRP A 376 -45.15 -15.43 -5.25
CA TRP A 376 -46.49 -15.45 -4.66
C TRP A 376 -47.55 -15.98 -5.64
N LEU A 377 -47.52 -15.54 -6.90
CA LEU A 377 -48.42 -16.04 -7.94
C LEU A 377 -48.17 -17.52 -8.25
N ALA A 378 -46.91 -17.96 -8.31
CA ALA A 378 -46.56 -19.36 -8.58
C ALA A 378 -47.01 -20.29 -7.45
N VAL A 379 -46.80 -19.89 -6.18
CA VAL A 379 -47.24 -20.64 -5.00
C VAL A 379 -48.76 -20.68 -4.93
N THR A 380 -49.43 -19.54 -5.13
CA THR A 380 -50.89 -19.46 -5.10
C THR A 380 -51.52 -20.26 -6.25
N GLY A 381 -50.97 -20.14 -7.46
CA GLY A 381 -51.42 -20.90 -8.63
C GLY A 381 -51.25 -22.41 -8.43
N THR A 382 -50.11 -22.85 -7.90
CA THR A 382 -49.85 -24.26 -7.59
C THR A 382 -50.82 -24.78 -6.53
N ALA A 383 -51.05 -24.01 -5.46
CA ALA A 383 -52.01 -24.36 -4.41
C ALA A 383 -53.45 -24.45 -4.93
N LEU A 384 -53.88 -23.52 -5.79
CA LEU A 384 -55.21 -23.55 -6.41
C LEU A 384 -55.37 -24.77 -7.32
N ILE A 385 -54.39 -25.07 -8.18
CA ILE A 385 -54.40 -26.24 -9.06
C ILE A 385 -54.46 -27.53 -8.23
N ALA A 386 -53.60 -27.66 -7.22
CA ALA A 386 -53.60 -28.81 -6.33
C ALA A 386 -54.95 -28.96 -5.59
N GLY A 387 -55.50 -27.85 -5.10
CA GLY A 387 -56.81 -27.80 -4.45
C GLY A 387 -57.94 -28.22 -5.39
N VAL A 388 -57.95 -27.75 -6.64
CA VAL A 388 -58.96 -28.12 -7.65
C VAL A 388 -58.83 -29.60 -8.03
N ILE A 389 -57.61 -30.12 -8.18
CA ILE A 389 -57.37 -31.55 -8.45
C ILE A 389 -57.88 -32.39 -7.28
N LEU A 390 -57.50 -32.04 -6.05
CA LEU A 390 -57.91 -32.75 -4.84
C LEU A 390 -59.44 -32.74 -4.69
N TRP A 391 -60.07 -31.57 -4.83
CA TRP A 391 -61.52 -31.42 -4.78
C TRP A 391 -62.21 -32.24 -5.88
N SER A 392 -61.69 -32.23 -7.10
CA SER A 392 -62.24 -32.99 -8.23
C SER A 392 -62.17 -34.50 -7.97
N ILE A 393 -61.12 -34.97 -7.31
CA ILE A 393 -60.96 -36.38 -6.92
C ILE A 393 -61.93 -36.75 -5.79
N MET A 394 -61.99 -35.92 -4.73
CA MET A 394 -62.77 -36.21 -3.51
C MET A 394 -64.28 -36.01 -3.70
N VAL A 395 -64.70 -34.85 -4.22
CA VAL A 395 -66.11 -34.43 -4.24
C VAL A 395 -66.83 -34.96 -5.47
N ARG A 396 -66.19 -34.90 -6.65
CA ARG A 396 -66.76 -35.45 -7.88
C ARG A 396 -66.73 -36.98 -7.90
N ARG A 397 -66.10 -37.61 -6.90
CA ARG A 397 -65.99 -39.07 -6.68
C ARG A 397 -65.60 -39.85 -7.93
N ARG A 398 -64.79 -39.27 -8.81
CA ARG A 398 -64.45 -39.91 -10.10
C ARG A 398 -63.61 -41.18 -9.93
N LEU A 399 -62.86 -41.26 -8.82
CA LEU A 399 -61.99 -42.39 -8.47
C LEU A 399 -62.40 -43.12 -7.19
N TYR A 400 -63.21 -42.50 -6.33
CA TYR A 400 -63.70 -43.16 -5.11
C TYR A 400 -64.94 -43.99 -5.44
N ARG A 401 -64.75 -45.31 -5.58
CA ARG A 401 -65.82 -46.30 -5.69
C ARG A 401 -66.64 -46.28 -4.41
N GLU A 402 -67.97 -46.21 -4.51
CA GLU A 402 -68.84 -46.28 -3.34
C GLU A 402 -68.51 -47.51 -2.48
N VAL A 403 -68.22 -47.28 -1.21
CA VAL A 403 -68.02 -48.35 -0.24
C VAL A 403 -69.35 -49.11 -0.15
N LYS A 404 -69.37 -50.36 -0.63
CA LYS A 404 -70.52 -51.26 -0.50
C LYS A 404 -70.93 -51.26 0.97
N ARG A 405 -72.16 -50.79 1.26
CA ARG A 405 -72.75 -50.90 2.58
C ARG A 405 -72.77 -52.38 2.98
N THR A 406 -71.99 -52.76 3.98
CA THR A 406 -72.13 -54.05 4.65
C THR A 406 -73.49 -54.05 5.35
N LYS A 407 -74.46 -54.80 4.82
CA LYS A 407 -75.70 -55.11 5.55
C LYS A 407 -75.30 -55.95 6.77
N PHE A 408 -75.42 -55.38 7.95
CA PHE A 408 -75.46 -56.14 9.20
C PHE A 408 -76.71 -57.02 9.17
N ARG A 409 -76.52 -58.32 9.42
CA ARG A 409 -77.59 -59.32 9.50
C ARG A 409 -77.82 -59.67 10.96
#